data_AF-A0A815ZMN7-F1
#
_entry.id   AF-A0A815ZMN7-F1
#
_cell.length_a   1.000
_cell.length_b   1.000
_cell.length_c   1.000
_cell.angle_alpha   90.00
_cell.angle_beta   90.00
_cell.angle_gamma   90.00
#
_symmetry.space_group_name_H-M   'P 1'
#
loop_
_entity.id
_entity.type
_entity.pdbx_description
1 polymer ?
#
loop_
_entity_poly.entity_id
_entity_poly.type
_entity_poly.pdbx_seq_one_letter_code
_entity_poly.pdbx_strand_id
1 'polypeptide(L)'
;ASSFTSLGGGYGKDSSSAYFKGKKIDGASSYSFTALGGGYGKDSSNAYFEGTKIDGASGYSFTSLGGGYGQDSSSAYFMGNKISGASGYSFTSLGGGYGKDTSSIYFMDKKVDGATGYSFTSFGDGYAKDSSSAYFEGKKIDGATGYSFISLGGGYGKDSSSAYFEGKKMNGATGYSFKLLDSGYINKTFCQ
;
A
#
# COMPACT_ATOMS: atom_id res chain seq x y z
N ALA A 1 26.24 25.69 21.41
CA ALA A 1 25.49 24.44 21.63
C ALA A 1 24.84 24.04 20.31
N SER A 2 25.02 22.81 19.85
CA SER A 2 24.26 22.28 18.70
C SER A 2 22.81 22.09 19.14
N SER A 3 21.88 22.86 18.59
CA SER A 3 20.46 22.66 18.88
C SER A 3 19.95 21.43 18.12
N PHE A 4 19.32 20.53 18.85
CA PHE A 4 18.59 19.42 18.24
C PHE A 4 17.29 19.93 17.62
N THR A 5 17.00 19.49 16.40
CA THR A 5 15.80 19.83 15.65
C THR A 5 14.98 18.57 15.41
N SER A 6 13.74 18.54 15.90
CA SER A 6 12.77 17.49 15.57
C SER A 6 12.24 17.70 14.16
N LEU A 7 12.21 16.64 13.34
CA LEU A 7 11.68 16.66 11.98
C LEU A 7 10.32 15.95 11.87
N GLY A 8 9.83 15.36 12.96
CA GLY A 8 8.59 14.59 12.99
C GLY A 8 8.75 13.13 12.56
N GLY A 9 7.72 12.31 12.79
CA GLY A 9 7.71 10.89 12.40
C GLY A 9 8.83 10.04 13.04
N GLY A 10 9.36 10.48 14.18
CA GLY A 10 10.50 9.86 14.86
C GLY A 10 11.87 10.32 14.37
N TYR A 11 11.94 11.15 13.32
CA TYR A 11 13.21 11.72 12.84
C TYR A 11 13.57 13.02 13.56
N GLY A 12 14.87 13.24 13.72
CA GLY A 12 15.45 14.49 14.19
C GLY A 12 16.89 14.64 13.71
N LYS A 13 17.47 15.81 13.86
CA LYS A 13 18.88 16.07 13.52
C LYS A 13 19.50 17.13 14.42
N ASP A 14 20.82 17.11 14.51
CA ASP A 14 21.63 18.24 14.97
C ASP A 14 22.55 18.73 13.85
N SER A 15 23.57 19.54 14.17
CA SER A 15 24.54 20.04 13.19
C SER A 15 25.41 18.96 12.55
N SER A 16 25.47 17.76 13.13
CA SER A 16 26.48 16.73 12.82
C SER A 16 25.87 15.38 12.45
N SER A 17 24.64 15.06 12.87
CA SER A 17 24.03 13.76 12.66
C SER A 17 22.51 13.84 12.51
N ALA A 18 21.96 12.92 11.72
CA ALA A 18 20.53 12.63 11.66
C ALA A 18 20.22 11.43 12.56
N TYR A 19 19.01 11.38 13.09
CA TYR A 19 18.58 10.40 14.07
C TYR A 19 17.18 9.89 13.76
N PHE A 20 16.93 8.63 14.11
CA PHE A 20 15.59 8.03 14.18
C PHE A 20 15.35 7.45 15.58
N LYS A 21 14.29 7.89 16.26
CA LYS A 21 13.94 7.50 17.64
C LYS A 21 15.14 7.59 18.60
N GLY A 22 15.93 8.66 18.47
CA GLY A 22 17.11 8.93 19.29
C GLY A 22 18.38 8.16 18.91
N LYS A 23 18.32 7.25 17.92
CA LYS A 23 19.49 6.53 17.41
C LYS A 23 20.06 7.24 16.19
N LYS A 24 21.38 7.42 16.15
CA LYS A 24 22.08 8.00 15.00
C LYS A 24 21.84 7.12 13.76
N ILE A 25 21.61 7.77 12.62
CA ILE A 25 21.48 7.12 11.32
C ILE A 25 22.85 7.13 10.66
N ASP A 26 23.41 5.95 10.45
CA ASP A 26 24.74 5.83 9.84
C ASP A 26 24.71 6.19 8.36
N GLY A 27 25.71 6.95 7.92
CA GLY A 27 25.84 7.45 6.55
C GLY A 27 24.93 8.62 6.17
N ALA A 28 24.00 9.02 7.06
CA ALA A 28 23.10 10.13 6.79
C ALA A 28 23.76 11.50 6.92
N SER A 29 23.59 12.33 5.89
CA SER A 29 24.00 13.73 5.92
C SER A 29 22.97 14.58 6.65
N SER A 30 23.25 14.99 7.88
CA SER A 30 22.38 15.89 8.68
C SER A 30 22.09 17.21 7.98
N TYR A 31 23.04 17.72 7.19
CA TYR A 31 22.92 18.98 6.46
C TYR A 31 21.72 18.96 5.51
N SER A 32 21.57 17.91 4.71
CA SER A 32 20.49 17.74 3.73
C SER A 32 19.34 16.84 4.20
N PHE A 33 19.39 16.32 5.43
CA PHE A 33 18.40 15.35 5.89
C PHE A 33 17.01 15.97 6.03
N THR A 34 16.00 15.27 5.51
CA THR A 34 14.59 15.64 5.55
C THR A 34 13.74 14.42 5.89
N ALA A 35 12.77 14.57 6.79
CA ALA A 35 11.74 13.56 7.04
C ALA A 35 10.61 13.71 6.01
N LEU A 36 10.20 12.60 5.38
CA LEU A 36 9.15 12.58 4.36
C LEU A 36 7.80 12.09 4.90
N GLY A 37 7.77 11.59 6.14
CA GLY A 37 6.59 10.97 6.75
C GLY A 37 6.41 9.49 6.36
N GLY A 38 5.52 8.80 7.07
CA GLY A 38 5.25 7.37 6.84
C GLY A 38 6.45 6.46 7.09
N GLY A 39 7.39 6.87 7.96
CA GLY A 39 8.64 6.15 8.23
C GLY A 39 9.79 6.51 7.30
N TYR A 40 9.53 7.22 6.19
CA TYR A 40 10.58 7.59 5.24
C TYR A 40 11.30 8.89 5.62
N GLY A 41 12.61 8.90 5.37
CA GLY A 41 13.48 10.07 5.39
C GLY A 41 14.48 10.00 4.24
N LYS A 42 15.11 11.12 3.90
CA LYS A 42 16.14 11.16 2.86
C LYS A 42 17.20 12.20 3.18
N ASP A 43 18.40 11.99 2.66
CA ASP A 43 19.37 13.05 2.42
C ASP A 43 19.52 13.26 0.90
N SER A 44 20.50 14.07 0.45
CA SER A 44 20.69 14.33 -0.97
C SER A 44 21.10 13.10 -1.80
N SER A 45 21.62 12.05 -1.16
CA SER A 45 22.20 10.87 -1.81
C SER A 45 21.41 9.59 -1.52
N ASN A 46 20.93 9.42 -0.29
CA ASN A 46 20.32 8.18 0.19
C ASN A 46 18.89 8.42 0.68
N ALA A 47 18.07 7.38 0.57
CA ALA A 47 16.78 7.31 1.25
C ALA A 47 16.86 6.30 2.42
N TYR A 48 15.97 6.49 3.40
CA TYR A 48 15.92 5.72 4.62
C TYR A 48 14.48 5.35 4.98
N PHE A 49 14.29 4.17 5.54
CA PHE A 49 13.05 3.74 6.18
C PHE A 49 13.34 3.42 7.65
N GLU A 50 12.65 4.10 8.56
CA GLU A 50 12.84 3.96 10.01
C GLU A 50 14.32 4.01 10.45
N GLY A 51 15.09 4.93 9.86
CA GLY A 51 16.52 5.10 10.16
C GLY A 51 17.45 4.06 9.52
N THR A 52 16.93 3.12 8.73
CA THR A 52 17.73 2.16 7.96
C THR A 52 17.87 2.64 6.52
N LYS A 53 19.10 2.64 5.98
CA LYS A 53 19.36 3.00 4.58
C LYS A 53 18.65 2.01 3.65
N ILE A 54 18.00 2.55 2.62
CA ILE A 54 17.36 1.75 1.56
C ILE A 54 18.38 1.54 0.44
N ASP A 55 18.73 0.28 0.20
CA ASP A 55 19.73 -0.05 -0.81
C ASP A 55 19.25 0.25 -2.23
N GLY A 56 20.10 0.94 -2.99
CA GLY A 56 19.82 1.36 -4.36
C GLY A 56 18.89 2.57 -4.49
N ALA A 57 18.33 3.09 -3.39
CA ALA A 57 17.42 4.23 -3.44
C ALA A 57 18.15 5.57 -3.57
N SER A 58 17.73 6.36 -4.55
CA SER A 58 18.28 7.70 -4.80
C SER A 58 17.60 8.74 -3.93
N GLY A 59 18.31 9.24 -2.91
CA GLY A 59 17.83 10.33 -2.04
C GLY A 59 17.50 11.62 -2.80
N TYR A 60 18.13 11.86 -3.95
CA TYR A 60 17.85 13.02 -4.80
C TYR A 60 16.39 13.06 -5.26
N SER A 61 15.90 11.94 -5.81
CA SER A 61 14.54 11.81 -6.37
C SER A 61 13.54 11.11 -5.44
N PHE A 62 13.96 10.68 -4.25
CA PHE A 62 13.08 9.90 -3.39
C PHE A 62 11.88 10.69 -2.88
N THR A 63 10.70 10.09 -2.93
CA THR A 63 9.43 10.62 -2.43
C THR A 63 8.67 9.55 -1.64
N SER A 64 7.97 9.96 -0.60
CA SER A 64 7.02 9.11 0.13
C SER A 64 5.64 9.24 -0.52
N LEU A 65 5.01 8.11 -0.83
CA LEU A 65 3.68 8.05 -1.46
C LEU A 65 2.56 7.76 -0.45
N GLY A 66 2.91 7.56 0.82
CA GLY A 66 1.98 7.16 1.87
C GLY A 66 1.61 5.67 1.81
N GLY A 67 0.92 5.18 2.84
CA GLY A 67 0.51 3.76 2.93
C GLY A 67 1.68 2.76 2.93
N GLY A 68 2.88 3.20 3.34
CA GLY A 68 4.11 2.39 3.31
C GLY A 68 4.87 2.45 1.99
N TYR A 69 4.30 3.05 0.94
CA TYR A 69 4.97 3.19 -0.36
C TYR A 69 5.89 4.40 -0.42
N GLY A 70 7.03 4.23 -1.08
CA GLY A 70 7.94 5.28 -1.51
C GLY A 70 8.50 4.95 -2.90
N GLN A 71 9.08 5.94 -3.56
CA GLN A 71 9.68 5.74 -4.89
C GLN A 71 10.85 6.69 -5.10
N ASP A 72 11.79 6.29 -5.96
CA ASP A 72 12.70 7.20 -6.65
C ASP A 72 12.40 7.18 -8.16
N SER A 73 13.20 7.88 -8.98
CA SER A 73 12.96 7.95 -10.43
C SER A 73 13.09 6.61 -11.17
N SER A 74 13.60 5.56 -10.51
CA SER A 74 13.87 4.25 -11.11
C SER A 74 12.98 3.14 -10.53
N SER A 75 12.82 3.13 -9.20
CA SER A 75 12.31 1.99 -8.45
C SER A 75 11.25 2.44 -7.45
N ALA A 76 10.29 1.55 -7.18
CA ALA A 76 9.35 1.70 -6.08
C ALA A 76 9.75 0.83 -4.89
N TYR A 77 9.30 1.22 -3.70
CA TYR A 77 9.65 0.59 -2.43
C TYR A 77 8.41 0.48 -1.54
N PHE A 78 8.36 -0.60 -0.76
CA PHE A 78 7.36 -0.81 0.30
C PHE A 78 8.06 -1.04 1.63
N MET A 79 7.84 -0.14 2.59
CA MET A 79 8.52 -0.14 3.90
C MET A 79 10.04 -0.35 3.81
N GLY A 80 10.67 0.35 2.85
CA GLY A 80 12.11 0.25 2.59
C GLY A 80 12.55 -0.96 1.75
N ASN A 81 11.67 -1.90 1.41
CA ASN A 81 12.00 -3.01 0.51
C ASN A 81 11.75 -2.63 -0.94
N LYS A 82 12.73 -2.87 -1.83
CA LYS A 82 12.58 -2.63 -3.26
C LYS A 82 11.54 -3.58 -3.86
N ILE A 83 10.57 -3.04 -4.57
CA ILE A 83 9.54 -3.80 -5.27
C ILE A 83 10.11 -4.26 -6.61
N SER A 84 10.30 -5.57 -6.76
CA SER A 84 10.94 -6.12 -7.96
C SER A 84 10.06 -5.87 -9.21
N GLY A 85 10.67 -5.30 -10.25
CA GLY A 85 10.01 -5.00 -11.52
C GLY A 85 9.18 -3.72 -11.54
N ALA A 86 8.99 -3.04 -10.40
CA ALA A 86 8.21 -1.82 -10.32
C ALA A 86 8.98 -0.60 -10.83
N SER A 87 8.35 0.14 -11.74
CA SER A 87 8.88 1.42 -12.24
C SER A 87 8.57 2.54 -11.27
N GLY A 88 9.60 3.09 -10.61
CA GLY A 88 9.46 4.26 -9.75
C GLY A 88 9.07 5.54 -10.49
N TYR A 89 9.29 5.61 -11.81
CA TYR A 89 8.89 6.77 -12.61
C TYR A 89 7.37 6.92 -12.73
N SER A 90 6.62 5.82 -12.73
CA SER A 90 5.17 5.81 -12.90
C SER A 90 4.41 5.15 -11.75
N PHE A 91 5.08 4.90 -10.61
CA PHE A 91 4.44 4.24 -9.49
C PHE A 91 3.41 5.15 -8.81
N THR A 92 2.30 4.57 -8.39
CA THR A 92 1.22 5.25 -7.69
C THR A 92 0.70 4.35 -6.58
N SER A 93 0.58 4.88 -5.37
CA SER A 93 -0.11 4.22 -4.27
C SER A 93 -1.63 4.32 -4.51
N LEU A 94 -2.32 3.18 -4.45
CA LEU A 94 -3.78 3.10 -4.61
C LEU A 94 -4.52 3.01 -3.27
N GLY A 95 -3.79 2.91 -2.15
CA GLY A 95 -4.36 2.68 -0.84
C GLY A 95 -4.73 1.21 -0.58
N GLY A 96 -5.03 0.88 0.68
CA GLY A 96 -5.37 -0.50 1.09
C GLY A 96 -4.25 -1.52 0.86
N GLY A 97 -2.99 -1.07 0.80
CA GLY A 97 -1.83 -1.91 0.50
C GLY A 97 -1.61 -2.17 -1.00
N TYR A 98 -2.42 -1.60 -1.89
CA TYR A 98 -2.20 -1.71 -3.34
C TYR A 98 -1.40 -0.52 -3.89
N GLY A 99 -0.56 -0.82 -4.86
CA GLY A 99 0.13 0.15 -5.71
C GLY A 99 0.12 -0.31 -7.16
N LYS A 100 0.44 0.59 -8.08
CA LYS A 100 0.59 0.25 -9.51
C LYS A 100 1.68 1.05 -10.17
N ASP A 101 2.25 0.47 -11.22
CA ASP A 101 2.91 1.23 -12.28
C ASP A 101 2.07 1.14 -13.57
N THR A 102 2.60 1.63 -14.69
CA THR A 102 1.92 1.60 -15.99
C THR A 102 1.55 0.18 -16.45
N SER A 103 2.30 -0.83 -16.04
CA SER A 103 2.22 -2.21 -16.54
C SER A 103 1.57 -3.18 -15.55
N SER A 104 1.84 -2.99 -14.25
CA SER A 104 1.67 -4.02 -13.24
C SER A 104 1.01 -3.45 -11.99
N ILE A 105 0.26 -4.33 -11.31
CA ILE A 105 -0.31 -4.08 -10.00
C ILE A 105 0.54 -4.78 -8.95
N TYR A 106 0.64 -4.15 -7.79
CA TYR A 106 1.37 -4.66 -6.64
C TYR A 106 0.48 -4.62 -5.41
N PHE A 107 0.64 -5.62 -4.54
CA PHE A 107 0.14 -5.60 -3.18
C PHE A 107 1.35 -5.67 -2.26
N MET A 108 1.55 -4.62 -1.45
CA MET A 108 2.77 -4.39 -0.69
C MET A 108 3.99 -4.45 -1.63
N ASP A 109 4.89 -5.39 -1.40
CA ASP A 109 6.14 -5.61 -2.16
C ASP A 109 6.02 -6.65 -3.28
N LYS A 110 4.84 -7.21 -3.52
CA LYS A 110 4.63 -8.31 -4.47
C LYS A 110 3.76 -7.90 -5.64
N LYS A 111 4.13 -8.37 -6.84
CA LYS A 111 3.28 -8.24 -8.04
C LYS A 111 2.02 -9.09 -7.88
N VAL A 112 0.89 -8.55 -8.30
CA VAL A 112 -0.41 -9.25 -8.33
C VAL A 112 -0.57 -9.92 -9.69
N ASP A 113 -0.62 -11.25 -9.69
CA ASP A 113 -0.74 -12.04 -10.90
C ASP A 113 -2.13 -11.91 -11.53
N GLY A 114 -2.16 -11.76 -12.86
CA GLY A 114 -3.38 -11.66 -13.65
C GLY A 114 -4.07 -10.28 -13.61
N ALA A 115 -3.61 -9.35 -12.77
CA ALA A 115 -4.14 -7.99 -12.70
C ALA A 115 -3.46 -7.05 -13.71
N THR A 116 -4.25 -6.12 -14.28
CA THR A 116 -3.74 -5.10 -15.22
C THR A 116 -4.04 -3.69 -14.71
N GLY A 117 -3.12 -2.76 -14.98
CA GLY A 117 -3.15 -1.38 -14.46
C GLY A 117 -4.32 -0.49 -14.89
N TYR A 118 -4.99 -0.82 -16.01
CA TYR A 118 -5.90 0.10 -16.70
C TYR A 118 -7.21 0.35 -15.94
N SER A 119 -7.85 -0.70 -15.43
CA SER A 119 -9.14 -0.63 -14.72
C SER A 119 -9.04 -0.95 -13.23
N PHE A 120 -7.82 -1.09 -12.72
CA PHE A 120 -7.61 -1.52 -11.34
C PHE A 120 -8.01 -0.43 -10.35
N THR A 121 -8.81 -0.80 -9.36
CA THR A 121 -9.28 0.06 -8.29
C THR A 121 -9.17 -0.67 -6.97
N SER A 122 -8.52 -0.03 -5.99
CA SER A 122 -8.50 -0.49 -4.60
C SER A 122 -9.73 0.06 -3.87
N PHE A 123 -10.39 -0.79 -3.09
CA PHE A 123 -11.50 -0.38 -2.22
C PHE A 123 -11.04 -0.02 -0.80
N GLY A 124 -9.76 -0.24 -0.47
CA GLY A 124 -9.34 -0.33 0.93
C GLY A 124 -9.66 -1.70 1.53
N ASP A 125 -9.25 -1.91 2.78
CA ASP A 125 -9.48 -3.14 3.56
C ASP A 125 -9.11 -4.44 2.82
N GLY A 126 -8.06 -4.40 1.99
CA GLY A 126 -7.54 -5.53 1.24
C GLY A 126 -8.29 -5.87 -0.06
N TYR A 127 -9.50 -5.37 -0.28
CA TYR A 127 -10.23 -5.61 -1.53
C TYR A 127 -9.80 -4.68 -2.66
N ALA A 128 -9.73 -5.25 -3.86
CA ALA A 128 -9.56 -4.51 -5.10
C ALA A 128 -10.23 -5.23 -6.26
N LYS A 129 -10.35 -4.56 -7.40
CA LYS A 129 -10.85 -5.17 -8.64
C LYS A 129 -10.22 -4.55 -9.87
N ASP A 130 -10.25 -5.32 -10.95
CA ASP A 130 -10.20 -4.77 -12.31
C ASP A 130 -11.57 -5.00 -13.00
N SER A 131 -11.65 -4.84 -14.31
CA SER A 131 -12.88 -5.06 -15.07
C SER A 131 -13.35 -6.52 -15.07
N SER A 132 -12.46 -7.48 -14.83
CA SER A 132 -12.71 -8.91 -15.00
C SER A 132 -12.75 -9.66 -13.68
N SER A 133 -11.81 -9.38 -12.78
CA SER A 133 -11.56 -10.12 -11.55
C SER A 133 -11.65 -9.22 -10.32
N ALA A 134 -11.96 -9.82 -9.17
CA ALA A 134 -11.77 -9.21 -7.87
C ALA A 134 -10.58 -9.84 -7.15
N TYR A 135 -9.99 -9.09 -6.23
CA TYR A 135 -8.79 -9.45 -5.49
C TYR A 135 -8.97 -9.15 -4.01
N PHE A 136 -8.36 -9.98 -3.17
CA PHE A 136 -8.21 -9.74 -1.74
C PHE A 136 -6.74 -9.93 -1.36
N GLU A 137 -6.12 -8.90 -0.78
CA GLU A 137 -4.70 -8.89 -0.37
C GLU A 137 -3.74 -9.39 -1.46
N GLY A 138 -3.94 -8.91 -2.69
CA GLY A 138 -3.12 -9.28 -3.84
C GLY A 138 -3.39 -10.66 -4.44
N LYS A 139 -4.40 -11.39 -3.95
CA LYS A 139 -4.81 -12.69 -4.50
C LYS A 139 -6.11 -12.55 -5.25
N LYS A 140 -6.18 -13.13 -6.45
CA LYS A 140 -7.43 -13.24 -7.20
C LYS A 140 -8.44 -14.07 -6.41
N ILE A 141 -9.67 -13.59 -6.34
CA ILE A 141 -10.79 -14.29 -5.69
C ILE A 141 -11.45 -15.20 -6.73
N ASP A 142 -11.40 -16.51 -6.47
CA ASP A 142 -11.96 -17.50 -7.39
C ASP A 142 -13.48 -17.36 -7.52
N GLY A 143 -13.94 -17.29 -8.78
CA GLY A 143 -15.36 -17.11 -9.12
C GLY A 143 -15.89 -15.68 -8.97
N ALA A 144 -15.09 -14.74 -8.48
CA ALA A 144 -15.52 -13.35 -8.35
C ALA A 144 -15.38 -12.55 -9.64
N THR A 145 -16.40 -11.75 -9.96
CA THR A 145 -16.42 -10.91 -11.16
C THR A 145 -16.15 -9.44 -10.85
N GLY A 146 -15.07 -8.89 -11.39
CA GLY A 146 -14.68 -7.49 -11.19
C GLY A 146 -15.71 -6.47 -11.74
N TYR A 147 -16.50 -6.85 -12.74
CA TYR A 147 -17.53 -5.97 -13.29
C TYR A 147 -18.60 -5.56 -12.25
N SER A 148 -19.00 -6.49 -11.38
CA SER A 148 -20.07 -6.26 -10.39
C SER A 148 -19.58 -6.27 -8.93
N PHE A 149 -18.27 -6.40 -8.71
CA PHE A 149 -17.71 -6.49 -7.37
C PHE A 149 -17.79 -5.15 -6.63
N ILE A 150 -18.27 -5.19 -5.39
CA ILE A 150 -18.21 -4.09 -4.43
C ILE A 150 -17.65 -4.58 -3.10
N SER A 151 -16.82 -3.76 -2.47
CA SER A 151 -16.48 -3.92 -1.05
C SER A 151 -17.61 -3.35 -0.21
N LEU A 152 -18.03 -4.09 0.82
CA LEU A 152 -19.02 -3.66 1.78
C LEU A 152 -18.35 -3.11 3.06
N GLY A 153 -17.07 -3.40 3.28
CA GLY A 153 -16.34 -3.05 4.49
C GLY A 153 -16.33 -4.18 5.52
N GLY A 154 -15.43 -4.10 6.50
CA GLY A 154 -15.31 -5.11 7.57
C GLY A 154 -14.96 -6.51 7.05
N GLY A 155 -14.20 -6.59 5.96
CA GLY A 155 -13.84 -7.86 5.31
C GLY A 155 -14.91 -8.46 4.40
N TYR A 156 -16.08 -7.83 4.27
CA TYR A 156 -17.13 -8.30 3.37
C TYR A 156 -17.04 -7.68 1.98
N GLY A 157 -17.21 -8.51 0.96
CA GLY A 157 -17.35 -8.10 -0.44
C GLY A 157 -18.40 -8.94 -1.13
N LYS A 158 -18.89 -8.48 -2.28
CA LYS A 158 -19.82 -9.27 -3.09
C LYS A 158 -19.72 -8.91 -4.56
N ASP A 159 -20.10 -9.85 -5.42
CA ASP A 159 -20.46 -9.58 -6.81
C ASP A 159 -21.97 -9.82 -7.00
N SER A 160 -22.46 -9.91 -8.24
CA SER A 160 -23.86 -10.19 -8.51
C SER A 160 -24.33 -11.58 -8.02
N SER A 161 -23.42 -12.56 -7.96
CA SER A 161 -23.76 -13.97 -7.77
C SER A 161 -23.47 -14.47 -6.36
N SER A 162 -22.40 -13.98 -5.74
CA SER A 162 -21.84 -14.52 -4.50
C SER A 162 -21.44 -13.41 -3.52
N ALA A 163 -21.48 -13.72 -2.23
CA ALA A 163 -20.85 -12.92 -1.19
C ALA A 163 -19.52 -13.56 -0.77
N TYR A 164 -18.61 -12.73 -0.27
CA TYR A 164 -17.25 -13.09 0.14
C TYR A 164 -16.92 -12.47 1.49
N PHE A 165 -16.17 -13.20 2.31
CA PHE A 165 -15.55 -12.71 3.53
C PHE A 165 -14.05 -12.96 3.45
N GLU A 166 -13.25 -11.90 3.52
CA GLU A 166 -11.78 -11.93 3.38
C GLU A 166 -11.33 -12.75 2.15
N GLY A 167 -11.96 -12.49 1.01
CA GLY A 167 -11.69 -13.17 -0.25
C GLY A 167 -12.20 -14.62 -0.35
N LYS A 168 -12.87 -15.15 0.68
CA LYS A 168 -13.45 -16.51 0.66
C LYS A 168 -14.93 -16.44 0.34
N LYS A 169 -15.37 -17.23 -0.65
CA LYS A 169 -16.78 -17.34 -1.01
C LYS A 169 -17.62 -17.89 0.15
N MET A 170 -18.73 -17.23 0.45
CA MET A 170 -19.67 -17.64 1.49
C MET A 170 -20.76 -18.55 0.89
N ASN A 171 -20.93 -19.74 1.47
CA ASN A 171 -21.96 -20.68 1.02
C ASN A 171 -23.36 -20.22 1.43
N GLY A 172 -24.32 -20.27 0.51
CA GLY A 172 -25.73 -19.92 0.74
C GLY A 172 -26.01 -18.42 0.80
N ALA A 173 -25.02 -17.56 0.52
CA ALA A 173 -25.20 -16.11 0.42
C ALA A 173 -25.08 -15.68 -1.05
N THR A 174 -26.17 -15.13 -1.60
CA THR A 174 -26.14 -14.56 -2.95
C THR A 174 -25.77 -13.08 -2.87
N GLY A 175 -25.09 -12.60 -3.91
CA GLY A 175 -24.79 -11.18 -4.06
C GLY A 175 -26.04 -10.28 -4.00
N TYR A 176 -27.18 -10.80 -4.46
CA TYR A 176 -28.46 -10.07 -4.46
C TYR A 176 -29.02 -9.81 -3.06
N SER A 177 -28.98 -10.78 -2.14
CA SER A 177 -29.55 -10.62 -0.79
C SER A 177 -28.57 -10.08 0.24
N PHE A 178 -27.27 -10.07 -0.06
CA PHE A 178 -26.24 -9.68 0.90
C PHE A 178 -26.12 -8.15 1.04
N LYS A 179 -26.39 -7.67 2.26
CA LYS A 179 -26.21 -6.29 2.71
C LYS A 179 -25.65 -6.28 4.13
N LEU A 180 -24.78 -5.32 4.44
CA LEU A 180 -24.43 -5.02 5.82
C LEU A 180 -25.62 -4.34 6.49
N LEU A 181 -25.94 -4.76 7.72
CA LEU A 181 -26.81 -3.98 8.60
C LEU A 181 -25.94 -3.05 9.44
N ASP A 182 -26.44 -1.86 9.75
CA ASP A 182 -25.76 -0.80 10.51
C ASP A 182 -25.29 -1.24 11.92
N SER A 183 -25.65 -2.46 12.38
CA SER A 183 -25.27 -3.01 13.68
C SER A 183 -24.22 -4.13 13.65
N GLY A 184 -23.54 -4.38 12.52
CA GLY A 184 -22.46 -5.39 12.45
C GLY A 184 -22.93 -6.86 12.42
N TYR A 185 -24.23 -7.11 12.24
CA TYR A 185 -24.79 -8.45 12.05
C TYR A 185 -25.37 -8.62 10.64
N ILE A 186 -25.13 -9.78 10.04
CA ILE A 186 -25.53 -10.11 8.67
C ILE A 186 -26.93 -10.76 8.68
N ASN A 187 -27.87 -10.27 7.87
CA ASN A 187 -29.15 -10.96 7.64
C ASN A 187 -29.00 -11.96 6.48
N LYS A 188 -29.06 -13.26 6.79
CA LYS A 188 -29.25 -14.30 5.78
C LYS A 188 -30.72 -14.34 5.40
N THR A 189 -31.14 -13.50 4.46
CA THR A 189 -32.46 -13.70 3.84
C THR A 189 -32.35 -14.88 2.87
N PHE A 190 -32.79 -16.05 3.32
CA PHE A 190 -33.02 -17.20 2.46
C PHE A 190 -34.18 -16.87 1.51
N CYS A 191 -33.96 -16.94 0.19
CA CYS A 191 -35.07 -17.19 -0.72
C CYS A 191 -35.49 -18.65 -0.52
N GLN A 192 -36.74 -18.86 -0.09
CA GLN A 192 -37.42 -20.17 -0.17
C GLN A 192 -37.67 -20.53 -1.63
#